data_AF-A0A2X0VCI3-F1
#
_entry.id   AF-A0A2X0VCI3-F1
#
_cell.length_a   1.000
_cell.length_b   1.000
_cell.length_c   1.000
_cell.angle_alpha   90.00
_cell.angle_beta   90.00
_cell.angle_gamma   90.00
#
_symmetry.space_group_name_H-M   'P 1'
#
loop_
_entity.id
_entity.type
_entity.pdbx_description
1 polymer ?
#
loop_
_entity_poly.entity_id
_entity_poly.type
_entity_poly.pdbx_seq_one_letter_code
_entity_poly.pdbx_strand_id
1 'polypeptide(L)'
;MSIRPARIRAIVVAVLVLAFVIPWTYAHIAYAWPWKRFQTGTLISCDGQYVVGGFPNKPPELLGHLSDGAPVDFIAGGEINMGVETGDFGLATQRGNEIDNFAHSPQLHLGESTTIEGVGTFTLSRAHSGIVWFTPNPGGATFCFTPDPTFTVNPYF
;
A
#
# COMPACT_ATOMS: atom_id res chain seq x y z
N MET A 1 24.24 -10.12 59.88
CA MET A 1 23.45 -10.98 58.96
C MET A 1 24.17 -10.98 57.61
N SER A 2 24.97 -12.01 57.33
CA SER A 2 25.71 -12.14 56.06
C SER A 2 24.72 -12.11 54.91
N ILE A 3 24.85 -11.15 54.01
CA ILE A 3 24.03 -11.05 52.80
C ILE A 3 24.62 -12.08 51.84
N ARG A 4 24.31 -13.32 52.18
CA ARG A 4 24.92 -14.57 51.72
C ARG A 4 24.97 -14.61 50.19
N PRO A 5 26.00 -15.22 49.59
CA PRO A 5 26.19 -15.37 48.13
C PRO A 5 24.94 -15.81 47.35
N ALA A 6 23.98 -16.45 48.02
CA ALA A 6 22.64 -16.75 47.50
C ALA A 6 21.88 -15.53 46.94
N ARG A 7 21.92 -14.36 47.59
CA ARG A 7 21.19 -13.17 47.13
C ARG A 7 21.80 -12.58 45.85
N ILE A 8 23.13 -12.59 45.76
CA ILE A 8 23.87 -12.16 44.57
C ILE A 8 23.59 -13.11 43.40
N ARG A 9 23.65 -14.43 43.64
CA ARG A 9 23.31 -15.44 42.62
C ARG A 9 21.87 -15.29 42.12
N ALA A 10 20.91 -15.02 43.01
CA ALA A 10 19.52 -14.81 42.63
C ALA A 10 19.34 -13.57 41.73
N ILE A 11 20.02 -12.46 42.04
CA ILE A 11 19.99 -11.24 41.21
C ILE A 11 20.63 -11.50 39.84
N VAL A 12 21.78 -12.16 39.80
CA VAL A 12 22.47 -12.49 38.54
C VAL A 12 21.60 -13.39 37.66
N VAL A 13 20.97 -14.42 38.23
CA VAL A 13 20.05 -15.30 37.50
C VAL A 13 18.84 -14.50 36.99
N ALA A 14 18.26 -13.61 37.80
CA ALA A 14 17.13 -12.79 37.37
C ALA A 14 17.50 -11.88 36.18
N VAL A 15 18.68 -11.26 36.20
CA VAL A 15 19.17 -10.42 35.10
C VAL A 15 19.40 -11.25 33.83
N LEU A 16 20.00 -12.44 33.96
CA LEU A 16 20.22 -13.34 32.81
C LEU A 16 18.89 -13.81 32.20
N VAL A 17 17.88 -14.12 33.04
CA VAL A 17 16.55 -14.50 32.56
C VAL A 17 15.88 -13.33 31.84
N LEU A 18 15.92 -12.11 32.40
CA LEU A 18 15.40 -10.92 31.73
C LEU A 18 16.11 -10.65 30.39
N ALA A 19 17.44 -10.75 30.38
CA ALA A 19 18.25 -10.57 29.18
C ALA A 19 18.02 -11.64 28.11
N PHE A 20 17.46 -12.80 28.46
CA PHE A 20 17.06 -13.83 27.50
C PHE A 20 15.60 -13.67 27.07
N VAL A 21 14.69 -13.46 28.03
CA VAL A 21 13.25 -13.35 27.78
C VAL A 21 12.90 -12.11 26.98
N ILE A 22 13.55 -10.96 27.23
CA ILE A 22 13.25 -9.72 26.50
C ILE A 22 13.61 -9.85 25.01
N PRO A 23 14.83 -10.26 24.61
CA PRO A 23 15.13 -10.49 23.19
C PRO A 23 14.33 -11.64 22.58
N TRP A 24 14.07 -12.72 23.32
CA TRP A 24 13.26 -13.83 22.83
C TRP A 24 11.81 -13.40 22.54
N THR A 25 11.18 -12.69 23.46
CA THR A 25 9.83 -12.14 23.25
C THR A 25 9.81 -11.12 22.13
N TYR A 26 10.81 -10.22 22.06
CA TYR A 26 10.94 -9.30 20.94
C TYR A 26 11.10 -10.04 19.60
N ALA A 27 11.94 -11.07 19.53
CA ALA A 27 12.14 -11.88 18.33
C ALA A 27 10.88 -12.65 17.92
N HIS A 28 10.12 -13.18 18.88
CA HIS A 28 8.87 -13.87 18.60
C HIS A 28 7.72 -12.93 18.22
N ILE A 29 7.60 -11.76 18.85
CA ILE A 29 6.66 -10.73 18.43
C ILE A 29 7.04 -10.22 17.05
N ALA A 30 8.33 -9.99 16.81
CA ALA A 30 8.87 -9.59 15.52
C ALA A 30 8.63 -10.61 14.40
N TYR A 31 8.76 -11.89 14.71
CA TYR A 31 8.60 -12.95 13.73
C TYR A 31 7.13 -13.31 13.52
N ALA A 32 6.30 -13.21 14.56
CA ALA A 32 4.87 -13.49 14.50
C ALA A 32 4.03 -12.31 14.01
N TRP A 33 4.54 -11.06 14.03
CA TRP A 33 3.80 -9.93 13.50
C TRP A 33 3.93 -9.81 11.97
N PRO A 34 2.84 -9.51 11.25
CA PRO A 34 2.84 -9.33 9.80
C PRO A 34 3.58 -8.06 9.32
N TRP A 35 4.36 -7.38 10.17
CA TRP A 35 5.02 -6.11 9.85
C TRP A 35 5.97 -6.15 8.64
N LYS A 36 6.55 -7.31 8.32
CA LYS A 36 7.35 -7.51 7.11
C LYS A 36 6.47 -7.55 5.87
N ARG A 37 5.22 -8.02 5.98
CA ARG A 37 4.23 -7.89 4.90
C ARG A 37 3.92 -6.43 4.62
N PHE A 38 3.79 -5.61 5.67
CA PHE A 38 3.50 -4.17 5.52
C PHE A 38 4.65 -3.34 4.93
N GLN A 39 5.92 -3.74 5.13
CA GLN A 39 7.08 -3.05 4.52
C GLN A 39 7.45 -3.57 3.13
N THR A 40 7.19 -4.84 2.84
CA THR A 40 7.59 -5.45 1.56
C THR A 40 6.43 -5.45 0.55
N GLY A 41 5.18 -5.32 1.02
CA GLY A 41 3.97 -5.51 0.22
C GLY A 41 3.87 -6.96 -0.25
N THR A 42 2.70 -7.57 -0.17
CA THR A 42 2.48 -8.78 -0.96
C THR A 42 2.46 -8.34 -2.42
N LEU A 43 3.40 -8.82 -3.22
CA LEU A 43 3.55 -8.42 -4.62
C LEU A 43 2.73 -9.35 -5.52
N ILE A 44 1.74 -8.81 -6.21
CA ILE A 44 1.18 -9.46 -7.40
C ILE A 44 1.96 -8.94 -8.61
N SER A 45 2.54 -9.84 -9.41
CA SER A 45 3.23 -9.44 -10.65
C SER A 45 2.21 -8.99 -11.68
N CYS A 46 2.41 -7.81 -12.27
CA CYS A 46 1.59 -7.29 -13.37
C CYS A 46 2.15 -7.76 -14.73
N ASP A 47 2.35 -9.07 -14.90
CA ASP A 47 2.95 -9.60 -16.14
C ASP A 47 2.05 -9.31 -17.35
N GLY A 48 2.55 -8.51 -18.29
CA GLY A 48 1.80 -8.09 -19.49
C GLY A 48 0.74 -7.01 -19.24
N GLN A 49 0.74 -6.38 -18.06
CA GLN A 49 -0.18 -5.29 -17.69
C GLN A 49 0.61 -4.01 -17.38
N TYR A 50 -0.04 -2.86 -17.46
CA TYR A 50 0.57 -1.59 -17.05
C TYR A 50 0.58 -1.48 -15.53
N VAL A 51 1.58 -0.81 -14.98
CA VAL A 51 1.68 -0.57 -13.53
C VAL A 51 1.32 0.89 -13.27
N VAL A 52 0.21 1.13 -12.60
CA VAL A 52 -0.30 2.49 -12.29
C VAL A 52 -0.34 2.67 -10.77
N GLY A 53 0.00 3.84 -10.25
CA GLY A 53 0.00 4.01 -8.79
C GLY A 53 0.24 5.44 -8.34
N GLY A 54 -0.30 5.78 -7.17
CA GLY A 54 -0.17 7.10 -6.56
C GLY A 54 0.77 7.07 -5.39
N PHE A 55 1.76 7.94 -5.41
CA PHE A 55 2.53 8.29 -4.22
C PHE A 55 1.96 9.57 -3.62
N PRO A 56 1.93 9.69 -2.29
CA PRO A 56 1.50 10.94 -1.67
C PRO A 56 2.38 12.09 -2.14
N ASN A 57 1.74 13.18 -2.57
CA ASN A 57 2.33 14.41 -3.13
C ASN A 57 2.84 14.33 -4.58
N LYS A 58 2.45 13.34 -5.37
CA LYS A 58 2.62 13.40 -6.83
C LYS A 58 1.42 14.07 -7.51
N PRO A 59 1.66 14.87 -8.56
CA PRO A 59 0.57 15.36 -9.40
C PRO A 59 -0.11 14.18 -10.13
N PRO A 60 -1.38 14.34 -10.55
CA PRO A 60 -2.06 13.39 -11.43
C PRO A 60 -1.19 13.05 -12.65
N GLU A 61 -1.13 11.76 -13.01
CA GLU A 61 -0.41 11.29 -14.20
C GLU A 61 -1.43 10.99 -15.31
N LEU A 62 -1.15 11.43 -16.55
CA LEU A 62 -2.02 11.21 -17.70
C LEU A 62 -1.96 9.74 -18.12
N LEU A 63 -3.04 8.99 -17.86
CA LEU A 63 -3.15 7.56 -18.16
C LEU A 63 -3.30 7.30 -19.66
N GLY A 64 -4.04 8.16 -20.35
CA GLY A 64 -4.37 7.97 -21.77
C GLY A 64 -5.59 8.76 -22.20
N HIS A 65 -6.24 8.29 -23.26
CA HIS A 65 -7.40 8.93 -23.87
C HIS A 65 -8.54 7.94 -24.06
N LEU A 66 -9.76 8.40 -23.77
CA LEU A 66 -10.99 7.71 -24.12
C LEU A 66 -11.17 7.62 -25.64
N SER A 67 -12.13 6.82 -26.08
CA SER A 67 -12.46 6.62 -27.50
C SER A 67 -12.91 7.90 -28.23
N ASP A 68 -13.43 8.88 -27.49
CA ASP A 68 -13.79 10.21 -27.99
C ASP A 68 -12.60 11.21 -28.00
N GLY A 69 -11.41 10.78 -27.56
CA GLY A 69 -10.20 11.58 -27.49
C GLY A 69 -10.08 12.40 -26.20
N ALA A 70 -11.00 12.29 -25.24
CA ALA A 70 -10.89 13.00 -23.97
C ALA A 70 -9.73 12.45 -23.12
N PRO A 71 -8.88 13.32 -22.53
CA PRO A 71 -7.77 12.88 -21.69
C PRO A 71 -8.29 12.31 -20.37
N VAL A 72 -7.67 11.23 -19.90
CA VAL A 72 -7.96 10.60 -18.61
C VAL A 72 -6.73 10.71 -17.73
N ASP A 73 -6.86 11.52 -16.69
CA ASP A 73 -5.86 11.64 -15.64
C ASP A 73 -6.15 10.62 -14.54
N PHE A 74 -5.09 9.92 -14.14
CA PHE A 74 -5.15 8.98 -13.03
C PHE A 74 -4.77 9.70 -11.74
N ILE A 75 -5.70 9.69 -10.78
CA ILE A 75 -5.52 10.28 -9.46
C ILE A 75 -5.65 9.16 -8.44
N ALA A 76 -4.54 8.59 -7.99
CA ALA A 76 -4.57 7.67 -6.87
C ALA A 76 -4.53 8.44 -5.55
N GLY A 77 -5.64 8.44 -4.83
CA GLY A 77 -5.66 8.61 -3.38
C GLY A 77 -5.27 7.30 -2.70
N GLY A 78 -4.82 7.34 -1.46
CA GLY A 78 -4.45 6.12 -0.75
C GLY A 78 -4.61 6.33 0.73
N GLU A 79 -5.76 5.96 1.28
CA GLU A 79 -5.92 5.85 2.73
C GLU A 79 -5.53 4.44 3.21
N ILE A 80 -4.39 4.35 3.89
CA ILE A 80 -3.95 3.10 4.50
C ILE A 80 -4.50 2.99 5.92
N ASN A 81 -5.48 2.11 6.09
CA ASN A 81 -5.98 1.72 7.40
C ASN A 81 -5.22 0.49 7.93
N MET A 82 -4.80 0.54 9.21
CA MET A 82 -4.00 -0.52 9.83
C MET A 82 -4.70 -1.89 9.79
N GLY A 83 -4.09 -2.88 9.15
CA GLY A 83 -4.52 -4.28 9.18
C GLY A 83 -5.37 -4.75 7.99
N VAL A 84 -5.74 -3.85 7.08
CA VAL A 84 -6.41 -4.17 5.81
C VAL A 84 -5.64 -3.48 4.69
N GLU A 85 -5.09 -4.25 3.75
CA GLU A 85 -4.45 -3.70 2.56
C GLU A 85 -5.55 -3.18 1.62
N THR A 86 -5.92 -1.92 1.78
CA THR A 86 -6.86 -1.22 0.90
C THR A 86 -6.15 -0.14 0.11
N GLY A 87 -6.49 -0.02 -1.17
CA GLY A 87 -6.13 1.11 -2.02
C GLY A 87 -7.39 1.75 -2.58
N ASP A 88 -7.36 3.06 -2.78
CA ASP A 88 -8.38 3.77 -3.52
C ASP A 88 -7.78 4.40 -4.77
N PHE A 89 -8.60 4.76 -5.74
CA PHE A 89 -8.18 5.61 -6.84
C PHE A 89 -9.39 6.35 -7.43
N GLY A 90 -9.10 7.43 -8.14
CA GLY A 90 -10.06 8.20 -8.92
C GLY A 90 -9.53 8.40 -10.34
N LEU A 91 -10.46 8.55 -11.28
CA LEU A 91 -10.20 8.96 -12.65
C LEU A 91 -10.90 10.29 -12.88
N ALA A 92 -10.14 11.23 -13.41
CA ALA A 92 -10.64 12.52 -13.81
C ALA A 92 -10.44 12.69 -15.31
N THR A 93 -11.37 13.37 -15.96
CA THR A 93 -11.20 13.83 -17.33
C THR A 93 -11.33 15.35 -17.37
N GLN A 94 -10.50 15.99 -18.18
CA GLN A 94 -10.63 17.41 -18.42
C GLN A 94 -11.51 17.65 -19.66
N ARG A 95 -12.69 18.23 -19.46
CA ARG A 95 -13.55 18.71 -20.56
C ARG A 95 -13.56 20.23 -20.58
N GLY A 96 -12.70 20.80 -21.42
CA GLY A 96 -12.53 22.25 -21.49
C GLY A 96 -11.92 22.82 -20.21
N ASN A 97 -12.67 23.67 -19.50
CA ASN A 97 -12.23 24.30 -18.25
C ASN A 97 -12.71 23.59 -16.98
N GLU A 98 -13.45 22.48 -17.12
CA GLU A 98 -14.02 21.73 -16.01
C GLU A 98 -13.30 20.38 -15.85
N ILE A 99 -13.01 20.03 -14.59
CA ILE A 99 -12.46 18.72 -14.23
C ILE A 99 -13.64 17.86 -13.79
N ASP A 100 -13.92 16.80 -14.56
CA ASP A 100 -14.98 15.86 -14.27
C ASP A 100 -14.38 14.60 -13.63
N ASN A 101 -14.65 14.39 -12.34
CA ASN A 101 -14.25 13.19 -11.61
C ASN A 101 -15.30 12.10 -11.83
N PHE A 102 -15.17 11.36 -12.93
CA PHE A 102 -16.22 10.47 -13.42
C PHE A 102 -16.16 9.06 -12.82
N ALA A 103 -15.01 8.63 -12.26
CA ALA A 103 -14.89 7.35 -11.60
C ALA A 103 -14.10 7.45 -10.30
N HIS A 104 -14.56 6.73 -9.29
CA HIS A 104 -13.86 6.55 -8.01
C HIS A 104 -14.06 5.11 -7.54
N SER A 105 -12.97 4.45 -7.19
CA SER A 105 -12.99 3.13 -6.57
C SER A 105 -12.50 3.25 -5.13
N PRO A 106 -13.42 3.21 -4.14
CA PRO A 106 -13.03 3.17 -2.75
C PRO A 106 -12.65 1.73 -2.34
N GLN A 107 -11.50 1.60 -1.66
CA GLN A 107 -11.18 0.45 -0.81
C GLN A 107 -11.10 -0.92 -1.52
N LEU A 108 -10.36 -1.01 -2.63
CA LEU A 108 -9.99 -2.30 -3.20
C LEU A 108 -9.10 -3.08 -2.25
N HIS A 109 -9.40 -4.35 -2.02
CA HIS A 109 -8.51 -5.26 -1.32
C HIS A 109 -7.38 -5.78 -2.22
N LEU A 110 -6.27 -6.22 -1.63
CA LEU A 110 -5.17 -6.81 -2.40
C LEU A 110 -5.66 -7.98 -3.28
N GLY A 111 -5.36 -7.92 -4.58
CA GLY A 111 -5.78 -8.91 -5.58
C GLY A 111 -7.21 -8.74 -6.06
N GLU A 112 -7.98 -7.83 -5.45
CA GLU A 112 -9.28 -7.43 -5.97
C GLU A 112 -9.10 -6.54 -7.19
N SER A 113 -10.08 -6.62 -8.10
CA SER A 113 -10.09 -5.84 -9.32
C SER A 113 -11.40 -5.09 -9.48
N THR A 114 -11.32 -3.91 -10.08
CA THR A 114 -12.47 -3.12 -10.50
C THR A 114 -12.32 -2.78 -11.97
N THR A 115 -13.43 -2.75 -12.70
CA THR A 115 -13.44 -2.38 -14.12
C THR A 115 -14.22 -1.08 -14.28
N ILE A 116 -13.62 -0.12 -14.96
CA ILE A 116 -14.27 1.12 -15.37
C ILE A 116 -14.55 1.03 -16.87
N GLU A 117 -15.82 1.13 -17.25
CA GLU A 117 -16.22 1.08 -18.66
C GLU A 117 -15.51 2.17 -19.49
N GLY A 118 -15.01 1.77 -20.66
CA GLY A 118 -14.30 2.65 -21.59
C GLY A 118 -12.86 3.01 -21.20
N VAL A 119 -12.38 2.58 -20.02
CA VAL A 119 -11.00 2.81 -19.57
C VAL A 119 -10.24 1.49 -19.41
N GLY A 120 -10.77 0.56 -18.61
CA GLY A 120 -10.15 -0.74 -18.38
C GLY A 120 -10.30 -1.27 -16.95
N THR A 121 -9.55 -2.34 -16.65
CA THR A 121 -9.56 -3.03 -15.37
C THR A 121 -8.33 -2.67 -14.54
N PHE A 122 -8.54 -2.35 -13.27
CA PHE A 122 -7.52 -2.07 -12.27
C PHE A 122 -7.54 -3.14 -11.19
N THR A 123 -6.41 -3.77 -10.93
CA THR A 123 -6.25 -4.78 -9.87
C THR A 123 -5.28 -4.27 -8.83
N LEU A 124 -5.64 -4.23 -7.55
CA LEU A 124 -4.70 -3.80 -6.52
C LEU A 124 -3.57 -4.83 -6.37
N SER A 125 -2.35 -4.43 -6.71
CA SER A 125 -1.18 -5.33 -6.74
C SER A 125 -0.23 -5.11 -5.58
N ARG A 126 -0.28 -3.92 -4.96
CA ARG A 126 0.52 -3.56 -3.79
C ARG A 126 -0.13 -2.42 -3.01
N ALA A 127 -0.15 -2.52 -1.69
CA ALA A 127 -0.34 -1.39 -0.78
C ALA A 127 0.85 -1.32 0.19
N HIS A 128 1.43 -0.15 0.44
CA HIS A 128 2.57 0.00 1.34
C HIS A 128 2.52 1.27 2.18
N SER A 129 2.88 1.16 3.47
CA SER A 129 2.95 2.31 4.39
C SER A 129 4.34 2.95 4.39
N GLY A 130 4.40 4.28 4.32
CA GLY A 130 5.66 5.03 4.29
C GLY A 130 6.43 5.05 5.63
N ILE A 131 5.74 5.07 6.78
CA ILE A 131 6.36 5.15 8.13
C ILE A 131 5.47 4.44 9.15
N VAL A 132 6.08 3.54 9.94
CA VAL A 132 5.41 2.69 10.93
C VAL A 132 5.21 3.45 12.24
N TRP A 133 4.16 4.25 12.38
CA TRP A 133 3.70 4.73 13.70
C TRP A 133 2.17 4.78 13.72
N PHE A 134 1.59 4.70 14.92
CA PHE A 134 0.15 4.64 15.28
C PHE A 134 -0.73 5.81 14.78
N THR A 135 -0.28 6.53 13.76
CA THR A 135 -0.93 7.63 13.05
C THR A 135 -1.19 7.19 11.61
N PRO A 136 -2.35 7.51 11.00
CA PRO A 136 -2.59 7.32 9.57
C PRO A 136 -1.52 8.12 8.81
N ASN A 137 -0.48 7.43 8.35
CA ASN A 137 0.61 8.02 7.60
C ASN A 137 0.33 7.78 6.13
N PRO A 138 0.51 8.78 5.24
CA PRO A 138 0.27 8.58 3.83
C PRO A 138 1.20 7.48 3.30
N GLY A 139 0.60 6.41 2.79
CA GLY A 139 1.31 5.38 2.05
C GLY A 139 0.88 5.36 0.59
N GLY A 140 1.47 4.47 -0.19
CA GLY A 140 1.21 4.34 -1.61
C GLY A 140 0.46 3.06 -1.93
N ALA A 141 -0.27 3.08 -3.05
CA ALA A 141 -0.87 1.91 -3.65
C ALA A 141 -0.45 1.79 -5.11
N THR A 142 -0.29 0.56 -5.58
CA THR A 142 0.02 0.21 -6.96
C THR A 142 -1.03 -0.75 -7.47
N PHE A 143 -1.49 -0.51 -8.69
CA PHE A 143 -2.49 -1.29 -9.37
C PHE A 143 -1.92 -1.81 -10.70
N CYS A 144 -2.29 -3.03 -11.07
CA CYS A 144 -2.13 -3.51 -12.44
C CYS A 144 -3.29 -2.99 -13.29
N PHE A 145 -3.00 -2.34 -14.40
CA PHE A 145 -3.97 -1.78 -15.32
C PHE A 145 -3.99 -2.56 -16.64
N THR A 146 -5.17 -3.02 -17.01
CA THR A 146 -5.47 -3.62 -18.32
C THR A 146 -6.40 -2.67 -19.06
N PRO A 147 -5.93 -1.98 -20.12
CA PRO A 147 -6.77 -1.03 -20.84
C PRO A 147 -7.91 -1.73 -21.57
N ASP A 148 -9.05 -1.06 -21.62
CA ASP A 148 -10.11 -1.43 -22.55
C ASP A 148 -9.60 -1.32 -24.00
N PRO A 149 -10.01 -2.19 -24.94
CA PRO A 149 -9.57 -2.11 -26.34
C PRO A 149 -9.84 -0.76 -27.01
N THR A 150 -10.83 -0.01 -26.50
CA THR A 150 -11.19 1.32 -27.01
C THR A 150 -10.40 2.46 -26.34
N PHE A 151 -9.66 2.16 -25.27
CA PHE A 151 -8.83 3.11 -24.55
C PHE A 151 -7.42 3.18 -25.13
N THR A 152 -6.95 4.40 -25.40
CA THR A 152 -5.60 4.63 -25.92
C THR A 152 -4.67 5.01 -24.78
N VAL A 153 -3.84 4.06 -24.34
CA VAL A 153 -2.83 4.29 -23.30
C VAL A 153 -1.79 5.29 -23.76
N ASN A 154 -1.39 6.21 -22.87
CA ASN A 154 -0.30 7.13 -23.13
C ASN A 154 1.03 6.33 -23.29
N PRO A 155 1.74 6.44 -24.43
CA PRO A 155 2.97 5.67 -24.67
C PRO A 155 4.16 6.15 -23.82
N TYR A 156 4.04 7.32 -23.17
CA TYR A 156 5.04 7.87 -22.27
C TYR A 156 4.72 7.62 -20.79
N PHE A 157 3.75 6.73 -20.54
CA PHE A 157 3.36 6.26 -19.21
C PHE A 157 4.36 5.26 -18.64
#